data_AF-A0A822EFI7-F1
#
_entry.id   AF-A0A822EFI7-F1
#
_cell.length_a   1.000
_cell.length_b   1.000
_cell.length_c   1.000
_cell.angle_alpha   90.00
_cell.angle_beta   90.00
_cell.angle_gamma   90.00
#
_symmetry.space_group_name_H-M   'P 1'
#
loop_
_entity.id
_entity.type
_entity.pdbx_description
1 polymer ?
#
loop_
_entity_poly.entity_id
_entity_poly.type
_entity_poly.pdbx_seq_one_letter_code
_entity_poly.pdbx_strand_id
1 'polypeptide(L)'
;CSTYKTNNDEILPLDAKVKNVLATRQEELGKNGYRVIAMCQQKISHQQYDDMMKKYNEREDSSVSDGDEDLSGFPSNGYCFIGLFSLLDPPRPEVPDAVLKARQAQIRIAMITGDHPTTAKAIAKQVHILTSDIADTNGIDTFTAEKKDNEKFVLNLYRNDKFMEQHEPYTKNKDDL
;
A
#
# COMPACT_ATOMS: atom_id res chain seq x y z
N CYS A 1 -18.56 -3.04 -4.94
CA CYS A 1 -19.24 -2.77 -6.23
C CYS A 1 -19.98 -4.04 -6.67
N SER A 2 -21.21 -3.94 -7.18
CA SER A 2 -22.07 -5.08 -7.58
C SER A 2 -22.09 -5.31 -9.09
N THR A 3 -21.80 -4.28 -9.87
CA THR A 3 -21.70 -4.32 -11.33
C THR A 3 -20.38 -3.70 -11.78
N TYR A 4 -20.06 -3.83 -13.06
CA TYR A 4 -18.98 -3.10 -13.71
C TYR A 4 -19.41 -2.60 -15.09
N LYS A 5 -18.73 -1.55 -15.57
CA LYS A 5 -18.96 -0.95 -16.87
C LYS A 5 -17.92 -1.44 -17.89
N THR A 6 -18.36 -1.89 -19.05
CA THR A 6 -17.46 -2.29 -20.15
C THR A 6 -17.03 -1.08 -20.99
N ASN A 7 -16.07 -1.25 -21.88
CA ASN A 7 -15.63 -0.21 -22.82
C ASN A 7 -16.74 0.23 -23.80
N ASN A 8 -17.77 -0.60 -23.99
CA ASN A 8 -18.93 -0.30 -24.84
C ASN A 8 -20.08 0.34 -24.03
N ASP A 9 -19.79 0.85 -22.84
CA ASP A 9 -20.75 1.43 -21.90
C ASP A 9 -21.83 0.46 -21.35
N GLU A 10 -21.70 -0.84 -21.58
CA GLU A 10 -22.60 -1.85 -21.03
C GLU A 10 -22.33 -2.10 -19.54
N ILE A 11 -23.39 -2.31 -18.76
CA ILE A 11 -23.29 -2.61 -17.33
C ILE A 11 -23.60 -4.09 -17.12
N LEU A 12 -22.62 -4.83 -16.60
CA LEU A 12 -22.72 -6.26 -16.35
C LEU A 12 -22.51 -6.59 -14.86
N PRO A 13 -23.04 -7.73 -14.37
CA PRO A 13 -22.80 -8.18 -13.00
C PRO A 13 -21.31 -8.40 -12.73
N LEU A 14 -20.83 -7.93 -11.57
CA LEU A 14 -19.46 -8.17 -11.14
C LEU A 14 -19.35 -9.55 -10.48
N ASP A 15 -19.20 -10.58 -11.32
CA ASP A 15 -19.07 -11.97 -10.90
C ASP A 15 -17.67 -12.30 -10.34
N ALA A 16 -17.51 -13.54 -9.86
CA ALA A 16 -16.22 -14.01 -9.31
C ALA A 16 -15.09 -14.02 -10.35
N LYS A 17 -15.40 -14.29 -11.62
CA LYS A 17 -14.41 -14.34 -12.70
C LYS A 17 -13.82 -12.96 -12.93
N VAL A 18 -14.66 -11.94 -13.05
CA VAL A 18 -14.21 -10.55 -13.25
C VAL A 18 -13.46 -10.04 -12.01
N LYS A 19 -13.94 -10.35 -10.80
CA LYS A 19 -13.22 -10.01 -9.56
C LYS A 19 -11.81 -10.58 -9.53
N ASN A 20 -11.63 -11.84 -9.93
CA ASN A 20 -10.31 -12.47 -10.00
C ASN A 20 -9.40 -11.79 -11.02
N VAL A 21 -9.93 -11.35 -12.17
CA VAL A 21 -9.15 -10.58 -13.16
C VAL A 21 -8.71 -9.24 -12.57
N LEU A 22 -9.61 -8.51 -11.89
CA LEU A 22 -9.28 -7.23 -11.26
C LEU A 22 -8.25 -7.38 -10.15
N ALA A 23 -8.39 -8.40 -9.29
CA ALA A 23 -7.43 -8.70 -8.24
C ALA A 23 -6.05 -9.05 -8.83
N THR A 24 -6.01 -9.86 -9.89
CA THR A 24 -4.77 -10.18 -10.60
C THR A 24 -4.11 -8.91 -11.14
N ARG A 25 -4.89 -8.00 -11.73
CA ARG A 25 -4.38 -6.76 -12.29
C ARG A 25 -3.87 -5.80 -11.22
N GLN A 26 -4.57 -5.69 -10.08
CA GLN A 26 -4.10 -4.95 -8.91
C GLN A 26 -2.74 -5.50 -8.45
N GLU A 27 -2.58 -6.81 -8.38
CA GLU A 27 -1.36 -7.46 -7.94
C GLU A 27 -0.18 -7.21 -8.89
N GLU A 28 -0.41 -7.28 -10.21
CA GLU A 28 0.59 -6.95 -11.23
C GLU A 28 1.09 -5.51 -11.12
N LEU A 29 0.17 -4.56 -10.91
CA LEU A 29 0.53 -3.16 -10.73
C LEU A 29 1.25 -2.94 -9.40
N GLY A 30 0.79 -3.57 -8.32
CA GLY A 30 1.43 -3.52 -7.02
C GLY A 30 2.86 -4.05 -7.04
N LYS A 31 3.15 -5.11 -7.80
CA LYS A 31 4.53 -5.65 -7.96
C LYS A 31 5.51 -4.64 -8.54
N ASN A 32 5.03 -3.65 -9.28
CA ASN A 32 5.86 -2.57 -9.83
C ASN A 32 5.93 -1.34 -8.90
N GLY A 33 5.36 -1.41 -7.70
CA GLY A 33 5.34 -0.30 -6.74
C GLY A 33 4.26 0.74 -7.00
N TYR A 34 3.25 0.45 -7.83
CA TYR A 34 2.14 1.37 -8.02
C TYR A 34 1.13 1.30 -6.87
N ARG A 35 0.60 2.46 -6.47
CA ARG A 35 -0.63 2.56 -5.66
C ARG A 35 -1.83 2.44 -6.59
N VAL A 36 -2.64 1.41 -6.40
CA VAL A 36 -3.79 1.11 -7.25
C VAL A 36 -5.07 1.58 -6.57
N ILE A 37 -5.85 2.41 -7.26
CA ILE A 37 -7.13 2.93 -6.79
C ILE A 37 -8.23 2.36 -7.69
N ALA A 38 -9.25 1.77 -7.09
CA ALA A 38 -10.45 1.38 -7.79
C ALA A 38 -11.40 2.57 -7.93
N MET A 39 -11.78 2.90 -9.16
CA MET A 39 -12.85 3.85 -9.42
C MET A 39 -14.16 3.10 -9.55
N CYS A 40 -15.13 3.44 -8.69
CA CYS A 40 -16.51 3.03 -8.86
C CYS A 40 -17.40 4.28 -8.88
N GLN A 41 -18.57 4.17 -9.51
CA GLN A 41 -19.59 5.21 -9.56
C GLN A 41 -20.92 4.65 -9.06
N GLN A 42 -21.78 5.51 -8.54
CA GLN A 42 -23.17 5.18 -8.25
C GLN A 42 -24.05 6.33 -8.72
N LYS A 43 -25.11 5.99 -9.46
CA LYS A 43 -26.13 6.98 -9.85
C LYS A 43 -27.13 7.09 -8.69
N ILE A 44 -27.36 8.31 -8.24
CA ILE A 44 -28.33 8.65 -7.20
C ILE A 44 -29.29 9.72 -7.74
N SER A 45 -30.51 9.77 -7.22
CA SER A 45 -31.45 10.84 -7.54
C SER A 45 -31.05 12.14 -6.82
N HIS A 46 -31.57 13.27 -7.30
CA HIS A 46 -31.31 14.57 -6.67
C HIS A 46 -31.80 14.61 -5.22
N GLN A 47 -32.99 14.06 -4.95
CA GLN A 47 -33.52 13.98 -3.59
C GLN A 47 -32.62 13.16 -2.66
N GLN A 48 -32.11 12.02 -3.15
CA GLN A 48 -31.18 11.20 -2.37
C GLN A 48 -29.92 11.99 -2.02
N TYR A 49 -29.38 12.75 -2.98
CA TYR A 49 -28.23 13.60 -2.74
C TYR A 49 -28.52 14.68 -1.66
N ASP A 50 -29.64 15.37 -1.75
CA ASP A 50 -30.02 16.41 -0.77
C ASP A 50 -30.18 15.83 0.65
N ASP A 51 -30.83 14.68 0.77
CA ASP A 51 -31.00 13.98 2.05
C ASP A 51 -29.64 13.57 2.66
N MET A 52 -28.69 13.14 1.81
CA MET A 52 -27.33 12.79 2.22
C MET A 52 -26.55 14.02 2.68
N MET A 53 -26.62 15.11 1.92
CA MET A 53 -25.93 16.37 2.26
C MET A 53 -26.48 17.00 3.53
N LYS A 54 -27.79 16.91 3.75
CA LYS A 54 -28.41 17.39 4.99
C LYS A 54 -27.85 16.64 6.20
N LYS A 55 -27.81 15.30 6.16
CA LYS A 55 -27.21 14.48 7.23
C LYS A 55 -25.74 14.81 7.46
N TYR A 56 -24.97 15.01 6.39
CA TYR A 56 -23.56 15.37 6.48
C TYR A 56 -23.34 16.76 7.08
N ASN A 57 -24.26 17.71 6.88
CA ASN A 57 -24.15 19.07 7.42
C ASN A 57 -24.70 19.19 8.85
N GLU A 58 -25.62 18.31 9.26
CA GLU A 58 -26.24 18.29 10.60
C GLU A 58 -25.42 17.52 11.65
N ARG A 59 -24.24 17.01 11.29
CA ARG A 59 -23.34 16.33 12.23
C ARG A 59 -22.88 17.28 13.34
N GLU A 60 -23.15 16.94 14.60
CA GLU A 60 -22.58 17.63 15.75
C GLU A 60 -21.07 17.32 15.82
N ASP A 61 -20.29 18.31 15.39
CA ASP A 61 -18.83 18.37 15.40
C ASP A 61 -18.27 18.18 16.82
N SER A 62 -17.93 16.95 17.24
CA SER A 62 -17.18 16.70 18.50
C SER A 62 -16.58 15.31 18.72
N SER A 63 -16.96 14.24 18.00
CA SER A 63 -16.47 12.87 18.31
C SER A 63 -15.64 12.19 17.23
N VAL A 64 -15.42 12.85 16.10
CA VAL A 64 -14.61 12.30 15.02
C VAL A 64 -13.15 12.60 15.28
N SER A 65 -12.42 11.61 15.76
CA SER A 65 -10.96 11.67 15.86
C SER A 65 -10.34 11.96 14.50
N ASP A 66 -9.27 12.78 14.47
CA ASP A 66 -8.46 13.09 13.30
C ASP A 66 -8.18 11.83 12.45
N GLY A 67 -8.94 11.62 11.37
CA GLY A 67 -8.69 10.58 10.38
C GLY A 67 -9.87 9.76 9.88
N ASP A 68 -11.00 9.68 10.60
CA ASP A 68 -12.15 8.87 10.17
C ASP A 68 -13.24 9.76 9.55
N GLU A 69 -13.27 9.88 8.22
CA GLU A 69 -14.39 10.55 7.56
C GLU A 69 -15.69 9.77 7.82
N ASP A 70 -16.66 10.41 8.49
CA ASP A 70 -17.99 9.83 8.66
C ASP A 70 -18.73 9.76 7.32
N LEU A 71 -18.56 8.62 6.65
CA LEU A 71 -19.21 8.29 5.39
C LEU A 71 -20.57 7.61 5.60
N SER A 72 -21.12 7.57 6.83
CA SER A 72 -22.40 6.90 7.12
C SER A 72 -23.58 7.49 6.36
N GLY A 73 -23.49 8.76 5.96
CA GLY A 73 -24.44 9.43 5.08
C GLY A 73 -24.43 8.93 3.65
N PHE A 74 -23.38 8.24 3.20
CA PHE A 74 -23.23 7.77 1.83
C PHE A 74 -23.60 6.29 1.67
N PRO A 75 -24.09 5.87 0.48
CA PRO A 75 -24.38 4.47 0.25
C PRO A 75 -23.11 3.64 0.42
N SER A 76 -23.20 2.53 1.14
CA SER A 76 -22.10 1.56 1.29
C SER A 76 -22.10 0.48 0.20
N ASN A 77 -23.15 0.43 -0.63
CA ASN A 77 -23.36 -0.58 -1.66
C ASN A 77 -24.01 0.02 -2.92
N GLY A 78 -24.19 -0.80 -3.96
CA GLY A 78 -24.83 -0.37 -5.21
C GLY A 78 -23.91 0.32 -6.22
N TYR A 79 -22.62 0.41 -5.92
CA TYR A 79 -21.62 0.95 -6.84
C TYR A 79 -21.37 0.05 -8.06
N CYS A 80 -21.16 0.70 -9.21
CA CYS A 80 -20.70 0.14 -10.47
C CYS A 80 -19.19 0.42 -10.63
N PHE A 81 -18.39 -0.62 -10.78
CA PHE A 81 -16.95 -0.50 -11.04
C PHE A 81 -16.67 0.05 -12.44
N ILE A 82 -15.74 0.99 -12.54
CA ILE A 82 -15.40 1.68 -13.79
C ILE A 82 -14.00 1.33 -14.26
N GLY A 83 -13.04 1.27 -13.34
CA GLY A 83 -11.66 0.97 -13.71
C GLY A 83 -10.68 1.04 -12.56
N LEU A 84 -9.43 0.75 -12.86
CA LEU A 84 -8.30 0.93 -11.96
C LEU A 84 -7.46 2.11 -12.44
N PHE A 85 -7.03 2.96 -11.50
CA PHE A 85 -6.00 3.97 -11.71
C PHE A 85 -4.76 3.58 -10.90
N SER A 86 -3.59 3.69 -11.52
CA SER A 86 -2.31 3.40 -10.86
C SER A 86 -1.48 4.67 -10.76
N LEU A 87 -1.04 4.99 -9.53
CA LEU A 87 -0.16 6.10 -9.26
C LEU A 87 1.23 5.57 -8.89
N LEU A 88 2.28 6.21 -9.42
CA LEU A 88 3.64 5.97 -8.97
C LEU A 88 4.00 7.05 -7.95
N ASP A 89 4.38 6.63 -6.76
CA ASP A 89 5.01 7.49 -5.77
C ASP A 89 6.45 7.00 -5.59
N PRO A 90 7.40 7.49 -6.42
CA PRO A 90 8.76 6.98 -6.38
C PRO A 90 9.41 7.36 -5.04
N PRO A 91 10.25 6.47 -4.46
CA PRO A 91 11.01 6.82 -3.28
C PRO A 91 11.91 8.02 -3.58
N ARG A 92 12.16 8.85 -2.56
CA ARG A 92 13.08 9.99 -2.73
C ARG A 92 14.46 9.47 -3.16
N PRO A 93 15.15 10.16 -4.09
CA PRO A 93 16.36 9.64 -4.73
C PRO A 93 17.50 9.37 -3.74
N GLU A 94 17.54 10.04 -2.60
CA GLU A 94 18.54 9.86 -1.54
C GLU A 94 18.29 8.65 -0.64
N VAL A 95 17.08 8.07 -0.66
CA VAL A 95 16.68 7.01 0.27
C VAL A 95 17.46 5.71 0.07
N PRO A 96 17.66 5.19 -1.15
CA PRO A 96 18.44 3.96 -1.35
C PRO A 96 19.86 4.07 -0.76
N ASP A 97 20.56 5.18 -0.99
CA ASP A 97 21.91 5.42 -0.46
C ASP A 97 21.92 5.51 1.06
N ALA A 98 20.92 6.18 1.65
CA ALA A 98 20.78 6.28 3.10
C ALA A 98 20.55 4.91 3.73
N VAL A 99 19.70 4.07 3.11
CA VAL A 99 19.43 2.70 3.56
C VAL A 99 20.70 1.86 3.51
N LEU A 100 21.49 1.95 2.43
CA LEU A 100 22.75 1.21 2.30
C LEU A 100 23.77 1.62 3.38
N LYS A 101 23.94 2.93 3.63
CA LYS A 101 24.83 3.43 4.71
C LYS A 101 24.39 2.94 6.09
N ALA A 102 23.08 2.99 6.37
CA ALA A 102 22.53 2.48 7.62
C ALA A 102 22.78 0.97 7.77
N ARG A 103 22.64 0.18 6.70
CA ARG A 103 22.94 -1.26 6.70
C ARG A 103 24.43 -1.55 6.94
N GLN A 104 25.34 -0.78 6.32
CA GLN A 104 26.79 -0.88 6.55
C GLN A 104 27.15 -0.56 8.01
N ALA A 105 26.45 0.40 8.61
CA ALA A 105 26.54 0.73 10.03
C ALA A 105 25.77 -0.24 10.95
N GLN A 106 25.25 -1.35 10.43
CA GLN A 106 24.52 -2.37 11.19
C GLN A 106 23.23 -1.87 11.88
N ILE A 107 22.63 -0.79 11.37
CA ILE A 107 21.37 -0.23 11.86
C ILE A 107 20.19 -1.02 11.25
N ARG A 108 19.22 -1.38 12.11
CA ARG A 108 17.96 -2.02 11.68
C ARG A 108 17.00 -0.97 11.12
N ILE A 109 16.35 -1.31 10.01
CA ILE A 109 15.43 -0.42 9.29
C ILE A 109 14.09 -1.12 9.20
N ALA A 110 13.01 -0.40 9.55
CA ALA A 110 11.64 -0.86 9.41
C ALA A 110 10.87 0.11 8.52
N MET A 111 9.97 -0.41 7.68
CA MET A 111 9.06 0.38 6.86
C MET A 111 7.67 0.33 7.49
N ILE A 112 7.07 1.51 7.72
CA ILE A 112 5.68 1.64 8.16
C ILE A 112 4.93 2.31 7.01
N THR A 113 3.95 1.62 6.43
CA THR A 113 3.14 2.14 5.32
C THR A 113 1.69 1.65 5.42
N GLY A 114 0.76 2.44 4.87
CA GLY A 114 -0.63 2.04 4.65
C GLY A 114 -0.86 1.41 3.27
N ASP A 115 0.19 1.21 2.47
CA ASP A 115 0.08 0.59 1.15
C ASP A 115 -0.28 -0.89 1.23
N HIS A 116 -0.84 -1.39 0.13
CA HIS A 116 -1.05 -2.82 -0.07
C HIS A 116 0.28 -3.59 0.08
N PRO A 117 0.31 -4.78 0.72
CA PRO A 117 1.54 -5.51 1.00
C PRO A 117 2.46 -5.73 -0.21
N THR A 118 1.87 -5.97 -1.38
CA THR A 118 2.61 -6.18 -2.64
C THR A 118 3.33 -4.91 -3.09
N THR A 119 2.67 -3.75 -2.99
CA THR A 119 3.27 -2.44 -3.26
C THR A 119 4.36 -2.13 -2.26
N ALA A 120 4.09 -2.31 -0.97
CA ALA A 120 5.08 -2.10 0.10
C ALA A 120 6.34 -2.97 -0.11
N LYS A 121 6.16 -4.25 -0.46
CA LYS A 121 7.26 -5.16 -0.78
C LYS A 121 8.07 -4.70 -2.00
N ALA A 122 7.40 -4.21 -3.05
CA ALA A 122 8.07 -3.67 -4.23
C ALA A 122 8.92 -2.44 -3.88
N ILE A 123 8.37 -1.48 -3.14
CA ILE A 123 9.11 -0.29 -2.69
C ILE A 123 10.26 -0.66 -1.76
N ALA A 124 10.05 -1.56 -0.80
CA ALA A 124 11.10 -2.02 0.12
C ALA A 124 12.30 -2.62 -0.61
N LYS A 125 12.08 -3.30 -1.74
CA LYS A 125 13.16 -3.78 -2.62
C LYS A 125 13.86 -2.66 -3.36
N GLN A 126 13.09 -1.73 -3.93
CA GLN A 126 13.63 -0.58 -4.67
C GLN A 126 14.59 0.25 -3.80
N VAL A 127 14.29 0.39 -2.50
CA VAL A 127 15.14 1.14 -1.55
C VAL A 127 16.11 0.28 -0.75
N HIS A 128 16.33 -0.99 -1.13
CA HIS A 128 17.28 -1.91 -0.49
C HIS A 128 17.00 -2.24 0.99
N ILE A 129 15.77 -2.01 1.46
CA ILE A 129 15.35 -2.50 2.78
C ILE A 129 15.18 -4.04 2.70
N LEU A 130 14.64 -4.55 1.59
CA LEU A 130 14.59 -5.98 1.26
C LEU A 130 15.58 -6.30 0.12
N THR A 131 16.45 -7.30 0.30
CA THR A 131 17.58 -7.54 -0.61
C THR A 131 17.46 -8.79 -1.51
N SER A 132 16.52 -9.71 -1.25
CA SER A 132 16.28 -10.87 -2.12
C SER A 132 14.81 -11.28 -2.18
N ASP A 133 14.43 -12.08 -3.19
CA ASP A 133 13.10 -12.71 -3.30
C ASP A 133 12.89 -13.83 -2.29
N ILE A 134 13.99 -14.36 -1.75
CA ILE A 134 14.03 -15.52 -0.87
C ILE A 134 14.16 -15.00 0.55
N ALA A 135 13.03 -14.70 1.18
CA ALA A 135 12.95 -14.47 2.62
C ALA A 135 13.35 -15.71 3.47
N ASP A 136 13.93 -16.76 2.87
CA ASP A 136 14.03 -18.09 3.49
C ASP A 136 15.38 -18.84 3.37
N THR A 137 16.41 -18.30 2.72
CA THR A 137 17.73 -18.93 2.77
C THR A 137 18.66 -18.09 3.62
N ASN A 138 18.81 -18.53 4.88
CA ASN A 138 19.79 -18.09 5.88
C ASN A 138 19.36 -16.96 6.85
N GLY A 139 18.08 -16.56 6.83
CA GLY A 139 17.49 -15.71 7.89
C GLY A 139 17.89 -14.23 7.88
N ILE A 140 18.47 -13.69 6.81
CA ILE A 140 19.07 -12.35 6.85
C ILE A 140 18.05 -11.21 6.74
N ASP A 141 16.87 -11.41 6.13
CA ASP A 141 15.79 -10.42 6.11
C ASP A 141 14.43 -11.18 6.13
N THR A 142 13.72 -11.22 7.26
CA THR A 142 12.38 -11.84 7.34
C THR A 142 11.28 -10.88 6.89
N PHE A 143 10.30 -11.38 6.14
CA PHE A 143 9.10 -10.63 5.75
C PHE A 143 7.93 -11.08 6.64
N THR A 144 7.50 -10.24 7.58
CA THR A 144 6.18 -10.39 8.20
C THR A 144 5.36 -9.14 7.96
N ALA A 145 4.24 -9.32 7.27
CA ALA A 145 3.18 -8.33 7.22
C ALA A 145 2.25 -8.63 8.39
N GLU A 146 2.45 -7.94 9.50
CA GLU A 146 1.54 -8.01 10.65
C GLU A 146 0.46 -6.95 10.49
N LYS A 147 -0.80 -7.39 10.47
CA LYS A 147 -1.94 -6.48 10.57
C LYS A 147 -2.03 -6.02 12.03
N LYS A 148 -1.60 -4.79 12.32
CA LYS A 148 -1.97 -4.12 13.58
C LYS A 148 -3.28 -3.37 13.34
N ASP A 149 -4.04 -3.13 14.42
CA ASP A 149 -5.36 -2.48 14.39
C ASP A 149 -5.43 -1.27 13.43
N ASN A 150 -6.59 -1.07 12.80
CA ASN A 150 -6.91 -0.05 11.80
C ASN A 150 -6.13 -0.16 10.47
N GLU A 151 -6.12 -1.35 9.87
CA GLU A 151 -5.65 -1.60 8.49
C GLU A 151 -4.17 -1.26 8.19
N LYS A 152 -3.37 -0.94 9.21
CA LYS A 152 -1.94 -0.67 9.05
C LYS A 152 -1.15 -1.97 8.97
N PHE A 153 -0.46 -2.14 7.85
CA PHE A 153 0.53 -3.20 7.70
C PHE A 153 1.85 -2.71 8.28
N VAL A 154 2.31 -3.34 9.36
CA VAL A 154 3.67 -3.13 9.83
C VAL A 154 4.56 -4.14 9.14
N LEU A 155 5.53 -3.63 8.37
CA LEU A 155 6.55 -4.47 7.76
C LEU A 155 7.71 -4.58 8.75
N ASN A 156 7.73 -5.66 9.52
CA ASN A 156 8.86 -5.99 10.38
C ASN A 156 9.88 -6.76 9.56
N LEU A 157 11.07 -6.18 9.38
CA LEU A 157 12.19 -6.82 8.72
C LEU A 157 13.28 -7.06 9.77
N TYR A 158 13.47 -8.33 10.16
CA TYR A 158 14.52 -8.72 11.10
C TYR A 158 15.73 -9.27 10.36
N ARG A 159 16.93 -8.87 10.81
CA ARG A 159 18.20 -9.47 10.42
C ARG A 159 18.61 -10.51 11.45
N ASN A 160 18.89 -11.74 11.02
CA ASN A 160 19.46 -12.78 11.89
C ASN A 160 20.93 -12.45 12.21
N ASP A 161 21.23 -12.35 13.51
CA ASP A 161 22.49 -11.84 14.06
C ASP A 161 23.71 -12.73 13.75
N LYS A 162 23.53 -13.94 13.21
CA LYS A 162 24.61 -14.91 12.96
C LYS A 162 25.63 -14.51 11.88
N PHE A 163 25.36 -13.50 11.06
CA PHE A 163 26.32 -13.00 10.05
C PHE A 163 27.24 -11.88 10.58
N MET A 164 27.01 -11.40 11.81
CA MET A 164 27.81 -10.31 12.41
C MET A 164 29.20 -10.76 12.88
N GLU A 165 29.47 -12.06 12.96
CA GLU A 165 30.79 -12.57 13.36
C GLU A 165 31.84 -12.54 12.23
N GLN A 166 31.45 -12.26 10.98
CA GLN A 166 32.33 -12.45 9.81
C GLN A 166 32.79 -11.17 9.08
N HIS A 167 32.40 -9.98 9.51
CA HIS A 167 32.82 -8.74 8.84
C HIS A 167 33.24 -7.64 9.83
N GLU A 168 34.53 -7.29 9.79
CA GLU A 168 35.04 -6.07 10.42
C GLU A 168 34.49 -4.82 9.71
N PRO A 169 34.26 -3.70 10.43
CA PRO A 169 33.74 -2.48 9.85
C PRO A 169 34.70 -1.90 8.80
N TYR A 170 34.14 -1.47 7.67
CA TYR A 170 34.86 -0.78 6.60
C TYR A 170 35.47 0.53 7.12
N THR A 171 36.78 0.68 7.01
CA THR A 171 37.50 1.92 7.32
C THR A 171 37.72 2.70 6.01
N LYS A 172 37.23 3.94 5.96
CA LYS A 172 37.44 4.84 4.81
C LYS A 172 38.90 5.33 4.81
N ASN A 173 39.64 5.12 3.72
CA ASN A 173 40.97 5.70 3.56
C ASN A 173 40.87 7.17 3.13
N LYS A 174 41.83 7.99 3.59
CA LYS A 174 41.83 9.46 3.42
C LYS A 174 41.98 9.95 1.98
N ASP A 175 42.20 9.06 1.02
CA ASP A 175 42.50 9.40 -0.38
C ASP A 175 41.24 9.46 -1.28
N ASP A 176 40.05 9.15 -0.75
CA ASP A 176 38.76 9.20 -1.48
C ASP A 176 38.04 10.58 -1.37
N LEU A 177 38.79 11.69 -1.27
CA LEU A 177 38.28 13.07 -1.23
C LEU A 177 38.96 13.96 -2.28
#